data_AF-A0A8T4QZI5-F1
#
_entry.id   AF-A0A8T4QZI5-F1
#
_cell.length_a   1.000
_cell.length_b   1.000
_cell.length_c   1.000
_cell.angle_alpha   90.00
_cell.angle_beta   90.00
_cell.angle_gamma   90.00
#
_symmetry.space_group_name_H-M   'P 1'
#
loop_
_entity.id
_entity.type
_entity.pdbx_description
1 polymer ?
#
loop_
_entity_poly.entity_id
_entity_poly.type
_entity_poly.pdbx_seq_one_letter_code
_entity_poly.pdbx_strand_id
1 'polypeptide(L)'
;MADTHTDEALQLVSSGSLSGILRQPTLERVKALVQGALVERIQVSRPVAMFKVGGSALDYVAEHQDAGPMKELLEYFWQLQKEGIYQIILTVGGGPIGDAYRKILRPADSNRAVQYNTEVLEDLASENAEGAAMTVTPRQMLSRYADLERLFNQGRIIIMSEAPRHLGIGRLDGQTVLQSDSDAQTLLLAELFGVKYIGLIKRTDGIYSFDPLTGFVANSGSQEKWLATQSHNTLFGRVTYAELLKGLTAAGHEISRTGAHDGNPDHLITDAALQLFPGIYGLERICIVPFASSEFYPPGLVNGVPRHVVTRKSKPDISDHQIWAKRKMMAA
;
A
#
# COMPACT_ATOMS: atom_id res chain seq x y z
N MET A 1 25.54 19.24 1.23
CA MET A 1 25.57 19.60 2.67
C MET A 1 24.18 19.36 3.21
N ALA A 2 23.99 18.29 3.98
CA ALA A 2 22.69 17.92 4.53
C ALA A 2 22.35 18.89 5.67
N ASP A 3 21.22 19.59 5.52
CA ASP A 3 20.80 20.67 6.41
C ASP A 3 20.11 20.08 7.65
N THR A 4 20.89 19.89 8.72
CA THR A 4 20.52 19.24 9.98
C THR A 4 19.60 20.05 10.88
N HIS A 5 19.12 21.23 10.43
CA HIS A 5 18.37 22.17 11.26
C HIS A 5 16.84 22.00 11.24
N THR A 6 16.32 20.98 10.54
CA THR A 6 14.85 20.78 10.39
C THR A 6 14.23 19.74 11.33
N ASP A 7 15.04 18.84 11.92
CA ASP A 7 14.55 17.79 12.84
C ASP A 7 14.11 18.34 14.21
N GLU A 8 14.70 19.44 14.68
CA GLU A 8 14.34 20.05 15.97
C GLU A 8 12.92 20.66 15.95
N ALA A 9 12.48 21.22 14.82
CA ALA A 9 11.20 21.94 14.73
C ALA A 9 9.97 21.01 14.70
N LEU A 10 10.12 19.77 14.23
CA LEU A 10 9.04 18.78 14.19
C LEU A 10 8.90 18.00 15.51
N GLN A 11 9.96 17.91 16.32
CA GLN A 11 9.90 17.46 17.71
C GLN A 11 9.31 18.53 18.66
N LEU A 12 9.48 19.82 18.36
CA LEU A 12 9.05 20.93 19.23
C LEU A 12 7.53 21.12 19.31
N VAL A 13 6.76 20.69 18.31
CA VAL A 13 5.28 20.71 18.38
C VAL A 13 4.75 19.62 19.32
N SER A 14 5.52 18.54 19.53
CA SER A 14 5.15 17.46 20.45
C SER A 14 5.65 17.63 21.90
N SER A 15 6.58 18.56 22.17
CA SER A 15 7.23 18.68 23.48
C SER A 15 6.78 19.87 24.34
N GLY A 16 5.85 20.71 23.88
CA GLY A 16 5.27 21.79 24.69
C GLY A 16 6.27 22.88 25.15
N SER A 17 7.48 22.91 24.60
CA SER A 17 8.50 23.89 24.98
C SER A 17 8.50 25.07 24.01
N LEU A 18 7.83 26.15 24.40
CA LEU A 18 7.76 27.42 23.66
C LEU A 18 9.11 28.21 23.64
N SER A 19 10.17 27.72 24.29
CA SER A 19 11.41 28.50 24.49
C SER A 19 12.41 28.44 23.32
N GLY A 20 12.20 27.57 22.33
CA GLY A 20 13.00 27.56 21.08
C GLY A 20 12.48 28.50 19.99
N ILE A 21 11.37 29.20 20.24
CA ILE A 21 10.58 29.94 19.25
C ILE A 21 11.06 31.39 19.16
N LEU A 22 12.26 31.66 18.65
CA LEU A 22 12.63 33.02 18.21
C LEU A 22 13.58 33.01 16.98
N ARG A 23 13.43 32.06 16.07
CA ARG A 23 13.81 32.30 14.67
C ARG A 23 12.55 32.70 13.92
N GLN A 24 12.46 33.96 13.52
CA GLN A 24 11.35 34.44 12.70
C GLN A 24 11.18 33.51 11.48
N PRO A 25 9.97 32.97 11.24
CA PRO A 25 9.75 32.14 10.06
C PRO A 25 10.02 33.00 8.83
N THR A 26 10.90 32.54 7.94
CA THR A 26 11.16 33.23 6.68
C THR A 26 9.85 33.31 5.87
N LEU A 27 9.68 34.37 5.07
CA LEU A 27 8.50 34.54 4.23
C LEU A 27 8.26 33.32 3.33
N GLU A 28 9.32 32.71 2.80
CA GLU A 28 9.25 31.48 2.00
C GLU A 28 8.72 30.28 2.82
N ARG A 29 9.08 30.18 4.11
CA ARG A 29 8.54 29.15 5.00
C ARG A 29 7.05 29.35 5.28
N VAL A 30 6.62 30.60 5.47
CA VAL A 30 5.19 30.92 5.67
C VAL A 30 4.40 30.63 4.38
N LYS A 31 4.91 31.03 3.21
CA LYS A 31 4.28 30.74 1.91
C LYS A 31 4.12 29.24 1.68
N ALA A 32 5.16 28.43 1.93
CA ALA A 32 5.09 26.98 1.76
C ALA A 32 4.06 26.33 2.70
N LEU A 33 3.94 26.82 3.95
CA LEU A 33 2.94 26.35 4.91
C LEU A 33 1.52 26.75 4.49
N VAL A 34 1.32 27.99 4.06
CA VAL A 34 0.02 28.49 3.59
C VAL A 34 -0.38 27.77 2.30
N GLN A 35 0.51 27.66 1.32
CA GLN A 35 0.26 26.89 0.10
C GLN A 35 -0.07 25.44 0.43
N GLY A 36 0.70 24.79 1.31
CA GLY A 36 0.40 23.42 1.75
C GLY A 36 -0.97 23.28 2.39
N ALA A 37 -1.35 24.20 3.27
CA ALA A 37 -2.68 24.21 3.88
C ALA A 37 -3.82 24.47 2.88
N LEU A 38 -3.53 25.12 1.74
CA LEU A 38 -4.50 25.41 0.68
C LEU A 38 -4.55 24.32 -0.41
N VAL A 39 -3.58 23.41 -0.48
CA VAL A 39 -3.67 22.23 -1.36
C VAL A 39 -4.59 21.21 -0.71
N GLU A 40 -5.87 21.29 -1.07
CA GLU A 40 -6.86 20.27 -0.73
C GLU A 40 -6.85 19.12 -1.73
N ARG A 41 -6.61 19.41 -3.02
CA ARG A 41 -6.53 18.42 -4.11
C ARG A 41 -5.55 18.82 -5.19
N ILE A 42 -4.97 17.80 -5.78
CA ILE A 42 -4.03 17.87 -6.90
C ILE A 42 -4.79 17.55 -8.18
N GLN A 43 -4.84 18.52 -9.09
CA GLN A 43 -5.34 18.30 -10.44
C GLN A 43 -4.18 17.92 -11.35
N VAL A 44 -4.36 16.82 -12.07
CA VAL A 44 -3.40 16.27 -13.00
C VAL A 44 -4.06 16.00 -14.35
N SER A 45 -3.25 15.95 -15.40
CA SER A 45 -3.75 15.86 -16.77
C SER A 45 -4.39 14.50 -17.13
N ARG A 46 -4.04 13.44 -16.39
CA ARG A 46 -4.46 12.05 -16.67
C ARG A 46 -5.00 11.38 -15.40
N PRO A 47 -5.81 10.33 -15.53
CA PRO A 47 -6.27 9.56 -14.37
C PRO A 47 -5.10 9.00 -13.56
N VAL A 48 -5.20 9.10 -12.23
CA VAL A 48 -4.21 8.53 -11.31
C VAL A 48 -4.58 7.09 -10.95
N ALA A 49 -3.63 6.17 -11.08
CA ALA A 49 -3.72 4.82 -10.54
C ALA A 49 -2.76 4.69 -9.36
N MET A 50 -3.31 4.35 -8.19
CA MET A 50 -2.52 4.21 -6.96
C MET A 50 -2.42 2.74 -6.57
N PHE A 51 -1.20 2.30 -6.28
CA PHE A 51 -0.95 0.95 -5.78
C PHE A 51 -0.17 1.01 -4.48
N LYS A 52 -0.61 0.23 -3.50
CA LYS A 52 0.12 0.05 -2.25
C LYS A 52 0.86 -1.27 -2.27
N VAL A 53 2.16 -1.24 -2.13
CA VAL A 53 2.99 -2.42 -1.87
C VAL A 53 2.88 -2.78 -0.39
N GLY A 54 2.16 -3.87 -0.10
CA GLY A 54 2.08 -4.41 1.25
C GLY A 54 3.40 -5.02 1.70
N GLY A 55 3.69 -5.00 3.00
CA GLY A 55 4.90 -5.59 3.57
C GLY A 55 5.14 -7.03 3.14
N SER A 56 4.08 -7.85 3.14
CA SER A 56 4.10 -9.25 2.70
C SER A 56 4.67 -9.47 1.29
N ALA A 57 4.58 -8.48 0.40
CA ALA A 57 5.13 -8.59 -0.95
C ALA A 57 6.65 -8.39 -0.95
N LEU A 58 7.16 -7.47 -0.13
CA LEU A 58 8.60 -7.28 0.07
C LEU A 58 9.20 -8.44 0.88
N ASP A 59 8.44 -9.01 1.81
CA ASP A 59 8.83 -10.21 2.55
C ASP A 59 9.05 -11.38 1.62
N TYR A 60 8.12 -11.59 0.68
CA TYR A 60 8.28 -12.62 -0.33
C TYR A 60 9.60 -12.47 -1.09
N VAL A 61 9.92 -11.25 -1.54
CA VAL A 61 11.18 -10.95 -2.26
C VAL A 61 12.39 -11.28 -1.38
N ALA A 62 12.37 -10.90 -0.11
CA ALA A 62 13.46 -11.18 0.83
C ALA A 62 13.60 -12.67 1.17
N GLU A 63 12.49 -13.36 1.47
CA GLU A 63 12.41 -14.78 1.84
C GLU A 63 12.90 -15.69 0.70
N HIS A 64 12.49 -15.40 -0.53
CA HIS A 64 12.80 -16.22 -1.70
C HIS A 64 14.08 -15.78 -2.41
N GLN A 65 14.68 -14.66 -2.01
CA GLN A 65 15.79 -14.01 -2.72
C GLN A 65 15.49 -13.81 -4.22
N ASP A 66 14.21 -13.60 -4.54
CA ASP A 66 13.70 -13.47 -5.90
C ASP A 66 12.84 -12.22 -6.03
N ALA A 67 13.41 -11.21 -6.68
CA ALA A 67 12.71 -9.97 -6.99
C ALA A 67 11.99 -10.00 -8.35
N GLY A 68 12.09 -11.09 -9.12
CA GLY A 68 11.55 -11.23 -10.47
C GLY A 68 10.08 -10.80 -10.58
N PRO A 69 9.17 -11.37 -9.77
CA PRO A 69 7.75 -10.98 -9.81
C PRO A 69 7.51 -9.48 -9.50
N MET A 70 8.32 -8.86 -8.64
CA MET A 70 8.21 -7.43 -8.33
C MET A 70 8.72 -6.57 -9.49
N LYS A 71 9.81 -6.99 -10.13
CA LYS A 71 10.36 -6.32 -11.30
C LYS A 71 9.37 -6.36 -12.47
N GLU A 72 8.76 -7.51 -12.75
CA GLU A 72 7.72 -7.65 -13.78
C GLU A 72 6.52 -6.74 -13.50
N LEU A 73 6.07 -6.66 -12.24
CA LEU A 73 4.95 -5.79 -11.85
C LEU A 73 5.31 -4.31 -12.01
N LEU A 74 6.50 -3.90 -11.57
CA LEU A 74 7.00 -2.53 -11.72
C LEU A 74 7.21 -2.15 -13.18
N GLU A 75 7.68 -3.08 -14.02
CA GLU A 75 7.81 -2.88 -15.46
C GLU A 75 6.45 -2.64 -16.09
N TYR A 76 5.44 -3.45 -15.74
CA TYR A 76 4.07 -3.25 -16.20
C TYR A 76 3.52 -1.88 -15.80
N PHE A 77 3.71 -1.45 -14.56
CA PHE A 77 3.31 -0.11 -14.13
C PHE A 77 4.03 1.00 -14.89
N TRP A 78 5.32 0.82 -15.15
CA TRP A 78 6.10 1.79 -15.92
C TRP A 78 5.62 1.88 -17.38
N GLN A 79 5.24 0.76 -17.99
CA GLN A 79 4.63 0.74 -19.31
C GLN A 79 3.30 1.52 -19.32
N LEU A 80 2.40 1.29 -18.34
CA LEU A 80 1.15 2.06 -18.22
C LEU A 80 1.40 3.57 -18.06
N GLN A 81 2.45 3.95 -17.32
CA GLN A 81 2.87 5.34 -17.16
C GLN A 81 3.35 5.94 -18.49
N LYS A 82 4.23 5.23 -19.21
CA LYS A 82 4.84 5.69 -20.47
C LYS A 82 3.87 5.75 -21.63
N GLU A 83 2.92 4.81 -21.70
CA GLU A 83 1.90 4.76 -22.75
C GLU A 83 0.88 5.89 -22.63
N GLY A 84 0.98 6.74 -21.61
CA GLY A 84 0.05 7.85 -21.45
C GLY A 84 -1.29 7.44 -20.83
N ILE A 85 -1.46 6.19 -20.37
CA ILE A 85 -2.75 5.69 -19.89
C ILE A 85 -3.05 6.21 -18.49
N TYR A 86 -2.10 6.06 -17.57
CA TYR A 86 -2.26 6.45 -16.17
C TYR A 86 -1.08 7.26 -15.66
N GLN A 87 -1.31 8.04 -14.62
CA GLN A 87 -0.28 8.52 -13.71
C GLN A 87 -0.17 7.57 -12.52
N ILE A 88 0.96 6.90 -12.39
CA ILE A 88 1.17 5.86 -11.39
C ILE A 88 1.78 6.44 -10.13
N ILE A 89 1.11 6.20 -9.01
CA ILE A 89 1.63 6.47 -7.67
C ILE A 89 1.75 5.14 -6.92
N LEU A 90 2.90 4.89 -6.33
CA LEU A 90 3.14 3.77 -5.44
C LEU A 90 3.24 4.26 -4.00
N THR A 91 2.63 3.53 -3.07
CA THR A 91 2.86 3.68 -1.63
C THR A 91 3.38 2.38 -1.06
N VAL A 92 4.06 2.44 0.10
CA VAL A 92 4.66 1.25 0.72
C VAL A 92 4.26 1.14 2.19
N GLY A 93 4.10 -0.09 2.67
CA GLY A 93 3.98 -0.38 4.11
C GLY A 93 5.32 -0.57 4.81
N GLY A 94 5.30 -0.65 6.14
CA GLY A 94 6.51 -0.94 6.94
C GLY A 94 6.90 -2.43 6.96
N GLY A 95 5.95 -3.33 6.73
CA GLY A 95 6.17 -4.79 6.78
C GLY A 95 6.70 -5.31 8.12
N PRO A 96 7.31 -6.51 8.16
CA PRO A 96 7.85 -7.14 9.36
C PRO A 96 9.01 -6.37 9.97
N ILE A 97 9.77 -5.61 9.17
CA ILE A 97 10.74 -4.66 9.70
C ILE A 97 10.00 -3.64 10.57
N GLY A 98 8.91 -3.06 10.06
CA GLY A 98 8.01 -2.20 10.81
C GLY A 98 7.36 -2.90 12.02
N ASP A 99 6.97 -4.17 11.91
CA ASP A 99 6.37 -4.93 13.02
C ASP A 99 7.39 -5.27 14.11
N ALA A 100 8.62 -5.63 13.73
CA ALA A 100 9.73 -5.83 14.65
C ALA A 100 10.07 -4.51 15.36
N TYR A 101 10.10 -3.39 14.63
CA TYR A 101 10.26 -2.07 15.21
C TYR A 101 9.11 -1.71 16.15
N ARG A 102 7.85 -2.00 15.82
CA ARG A 102 6.71 -1.77 16.72
C ARG A 102 6.75 -2.63 17.99
N LYS A 103 7.25 -3.86 17.90
CA LYS A 103 7.31 -4.81 19.03
C LYS A 103 8.51 -4.53 19.97
N ILE A 104 9.60 -3.95 19.46
CA ILE A 104 10.87 -3.83 20.20
C ILE A 104 11.28 -2.36 20.44
N LEU A 105 10.86 -1.44 19.58
CA LEU A 105 11.40 -0.08 19.48
C LEU A 105 10.30 1.01 19.39
N ARG A 106 10.71 2.29 19.41
CA ARG A 106 9.77 3.43 19.50
C ARG A 106 9.12 3.69 18.13
N PRO A 107 7.96 4.39 18.06
CA PRO A 107 7.28 4.72 16.80
C PRO A 107 8.15 5.38 15.71
N ALA A 108 9.19 6.13 16.11
CA ALA A 108 10.16 6.74 15.20
C ALA A 108 10.87 5.71 14.29
N ASP A 109 11.00 4.46 14.73
CA ASP A 109 11.68 3.43 13.96
C ASP A 109 10.76 2.75 12.91
N SER A 110 9.43 2.86 13.06
CA SER A 110 8.49 2.40 12.03
C SER A 110 8.58 3.22 10.74
N ASN A 111 8.87 4.53 10.83
CA ASN A 111 9.06 5.39 9.66
C ASN A 111 10.32 5.00 8.86
N ARG A 112 11.36 4.53 9.55
CA ARG A 112 12.58 4.04 8.90
C ARG A 112 12.31 2.80 8.05
N ALA A 113 11.44 1.89 8.53
CA ALA A 113 11.04 0.72 7.74
C ALA A 113 10.33 1.11 6.43
N VAL A 114 9.40 2.06 6.51
CA VAL A 114 8.69 2.58 5.34
C VAL A 114 9.64 3.28 4.38
N GLN A 115 10.59 4.06 4.90
CA GLN A 115 11.61 4.72 4.07
C GLN A 115 12.53 3.70 3.39
N TYR A 116 13.03 2.71 4.12
CA TYR A 116 13.84 1.64 3.55
C TYR A 116 13.10 0.90 2.43
N ASN A 117 11.83 0.55 2.67
CA ASN A 117 10.99 -0.10 1.66
C ASN A 117 10.73 0.79 0.43
N THR A 118 10.71 2.10 0.62
CA THR A 118 10.59 3.08 -0.46
C THR A 118 11.85 3.08 -1.33
N GLU A 119 13.03 3.10 -0.70
CA GLU A 119 14.34 3.04 -1.36
C GLU A 119 14.49 1.72 -2.15
N VAL A 120 14.15 0.58 -1.53
CA VAL A 120 14.16 -0.73 -2.21
C VAL A 120 13.27 -0.73 -3.46
N LEU A 121 12.07 -0.14 -3.38
CA LEU A 121 11.15 -0.09 -4.50
C LEU A 121 11.66 0.83 -5.63
N GLU A 122 12.28 1.95 -5.28
CA GLU A 122 12.91 2.88 -6.23
C GLU A 122 14.11 2.23 -6.94
N ASP A 123 14.93 1.48 -6.21
CA ASP A 123 16.07 0.72 -6.76
C ASP A 123 15.58 -0.37 -7.73
N LEU A 124 14.61 -1.19 -7.30
CA LEU A 124 14.02 -2.24 -8.14
C LEU A 124 13.38 -1.67 -9.41
N ALA A 125 12.73 -0.52 -9.33
CA ALA A 125 12.17 0.15 -10.50
C ALA A 125 13.29 0.68 -11.42
N SER A 126 14.38 1.20 -10.84
CA SER A 126 15.51 1.76 -11.60
C SER A 126 16.29 0.72 -12.38
N GLU A 127 16.23 -0.55 -11.99
CA GLU A 127 16.76 -1.67 -12.78
C GLU A 127 16.05 -1.85 -14.14
N ASN A 128 14.76 -1.49 -14.23
CA ASN A 128 14.01 -1.57 -15.49
C ASN A 128 14.40 -0.43 -16.44
N ALA A 129 14.55 0.79 -15.92
CA ALA A 129 15.10 1.93 -16.63
C ALA A 129 15.57 2.99 -15.63
N GLU A 130 16.67 3.68 -15.95
CA GLU A 130 17.24 4.69 -15.05
C GLU A 130 16.21 5.77 -14.67
N GLY A 131 15.90 5.82 -13.37
CA GLY A 131 14.89 6.68 -12.77
C GLY A 131 13.45 6.32 -13.13
N ALA A 132 13.12 5.10 -13.52
CA ALA A 132 11.73 4.72 -13.84
C ALA A 132 10.75 5.12 -12.72
N ALA A 133 11.21 5.14 -11.47
CA ALA A 133 10.51 5.70 -10.34
C ALA A 133 11.30 6.83 -9.67
N MET A 134 10.60 7.66 -8.89
CA MET A 134 11.18 8.69 -8.05
C MET A 134 10.42 8.81 -6.73
N THR A 135 11.15 8.84 -5.62
CA THR A 135 10.57 9.13 -4.31
C THR A 135 10.25 10.62 -4.15
N VAL A 136 9.03 10.92 -3.69
CA VAL A 136 8.57 12.27 -3.41
C VAL A 136 8.03 12.37 -1.98
N THR A 137 8.71 13.17 -1.17
CA THR A 137 8.26 13.52 0.19
C THR A 137 7.13 14.54 0.15
N PRO A 138 6.30 14.65 1.20
CA PRO A 138 5.31 15.72 1.33
C PRO A 138 5.93 17.12 1.12
N ARG A 139 7.13 17.35 1.65
CA ARG A 139 7.85 18.62 1.49
C ARG A 139 8.18 18.91 0.02
N GLN A 140 8.69 17.93 -0.71
CA GLN A 140 9.01 18.08 -2.13
C GLN A 140 7.75 18.30 -2.94
N MET A 141 6.67 17.58 -2.66
CA MET A 141 5.39 17.77 -3.34
C MET A 141 4.83 19.18 -3.12
N LEU A 142 4.84 19.70 -1.90
CA LEU A 142 4.36 21.05 -1.62
C LEU A 142 5.22 22.15 -2.27
N SER A 143 6.54 21.99 -2.28
CA SER A 143 7.46 22.96 -2.89
C SER A 143 7.56 22.85 -4.41
N ARG A 144 7.20 21.70 -4.97
CA ARG A 144 7.35 21.37 -6.40
C ARG A 144 6.05 20.89 -7.02
N TYR A 145 4.92 21.39 -6.56
CA TYR A 145 3.61 20.98 -7.06
C TYR A 145 3.53 21.06 -8.60
N ALA A 146 4.04 22.16 -9.18
CA ALA A 146 4.11 22.35 -10.62
C ALA A 146 5.04 21.36 -11.35
N ASP A 147 6.00 20.74 -10.64
CA ASP A 147 6.91 19.74 -11.22
C ASP A 147 6.34 18.32 -11.20
N LEU A 148 5.31 18.02 -10.39
CA LEU A 148 4.75 16.66 -10.36
C LEU A 148 4.23 16.24 -11.73
N GLU A 149 3.49 17.13 -12.39
CA GLU A 149 3.01 16.91 -13.75
C GLU A 149 4.19 16.73 -14.73
N ARG A 150 5.28 17.48 -14.55
CA ARG A 150 6.50 17.31 -15.33
C ARG A 150 7.13 15.93 -15.12
N LEU A 151 7.21 15.44 -13.87
CA LEU A 151 7.75 14.11 -13.56
C LEU A 151 6.88 13.02 -14.20
N PHE A 152 5.56 13.11 -14.08
CA PHE A 152 4.65 12.18 -14.75
C PHE A 152 4.83 12.20 -16.28
N ASN A 153 4.98 13.37 -16.88
CA ASN A 153 5.19 13.53 -18.33
C ASN A 153 6.57 13.03 -18.79
N GLN A 154 7.53 12.93 -17.88
CA GLN A 154 8.81 12.24 -18.12
C GLN A 154 8.71 10.71 -18.02
N GLY A 155 7.50 10.18 -17.78
CA GLY A 155 7.28 8.73 -17.63
C GLY A 155 7.75 8.18 -16.29
N ARG A 156 7.90 9.04 -15.27
CA ARG A 156 8.31 8.63 -13.91
C ARG A 156 7.10 8.11 -13.13
N ILE A 157 7.27 6.97 -12.46
CA ILE A 157 6.39 6.52 -11.37
C ILE A 157 6.74 7.36 -10.13
N ILE A 158 5.73 7.80 -9.38
CA ILE A 158 5.95 8.54 -8.14
C ILE A 158 5.79 7.60 -6.95
N ILE A 159 6.77 7.53 -6.05
CA ILE A 159 6.68 6.76 -4.82
C ILE A 159 6.50 7.72 -3.65
N MET A 160 5.44 7.52 -2.85
CA MET A 160 5.11 8.34 -1.69
C MET A 160 4.73 7.47 -0.50
N SER A 161 5.39 7.71 0.63
CA SER A 161 5.12 7.00 1.89
C SER A 161 4.15 7.74 2.81
N GLU A 162 4.04 9.06 2.69
CA GLU A 162 3.32 9.91 3.63
C GLU A 162 2.48 10.96 2.89
N ALA A 163 1.31 11.28 3.44
CA ALA A 163 0.51 12.42 3.03
C ALA A 163 0.97 13.70 3.75
N PRO A 164 0.68 14.90 3.20
CA PRO A 164 0.77 16.14 3.97
C PRO A 164 0.01 16.05 5.29
N ARG A 165 0.67 16.44 6.38
CA ARG A 165 0.15 16.27 7.74
C ARG A 165 -1.24 16.89 7.96
N HIS A 166 -1.54 18.02 7.30
CA HIS A 166 -2.82 18.71 7.48
C HIS A 166 -4.02 17.88 7.01
N LEU A 167 -3.83 16.97 6.06
CA LEU A 167 -4.92 16.11 5.58
C LEU A 167 -5.40 15.11 6.64
N GLY A 168 -4.52 14.71 7.56
CA GLY A 168 -4.80 13.71 8.59
C GLY A 168 -5.31 14.28 9.92
N ILE A 169 -5.40 15.60 10.09
CA ILE A 169 -5.77 16.22 11.37
C ILE A 169 -7.28 16.05 11.61
N GLY A 170 -7.65 15.51 12.79
CA GLY A 170 -9.03 15.44 13.24
C GLY A 170 -9.92 14.45 12.49
N ARG A 171 -9.35 13.61 11.61
CA ARG A 171 -10.09 12.69 10.74
C ARG A 171 -10.59 11.42 11.46
N LEU A 172 -10.01 11.08 12.61
CA LEU A 172 -10.34 9.86 13.39
C LEU A 172 -10.90 10.24 14.76
N ASP A 173 -12.20 10.49 14.88
CA ASP A 173 -12.86 10.90 16.13
C ASP A 173 -12.13 12.06 16.85
N GLY A 174 -11.68 13.05 16.07
CA GLY A 174 -10.92 14.20 16.57
C GLY A 174 -9.42 13.94 16.79
N GLN A 175 -8.93 12.74 16.49
CA GLN A 175 -7.52 12.39 16.51
C GLN A 175 -6.85 12.62 15.15
N THR A 176 -5.53 12.85 15.19
CA THR A 176 -4.69 12.97 14.01
C THR A 176 -4.22 11.59 13.57
N VAL A 177 -4.33 11.31 12.28
CA VAL A 177 -3.79 10.09 11.66
C VAL A 177 -2.28 10.01 11.89
N LEU A 178 -1.82 8.90 12.47
CA LEU A 178 -0.40 8.67 12.72
C LEU A 178 0.37 8.54 11.39
N GLN A 179 1.56 9.14 11.32
CA GLN A 179 2.43 9.01 10.14
C GLN A 179 2.89 7.56 9.91
N SER A 180 3.01 6.78 10.99
CA SER A 180 3.40 5.38 10.94
C SER A 180 2.30 4.46 10.38
N ASP A 181 1.05 4.94 10.29
CA ASP A 181 -0.04 4.15 9.71
C ASP A 181 -0.06 4.33 8.18
N SER A 182 0.79 3.55 7.52
CA SER A 182 0.96 3.63 6.06
C SER A 182 -0.34 3.37 5.28
N ASP A 183 -1.31 2.60 5.80
CA ASP A 183 -2.58 2.36 5.10
C ASP A 183 -3.44 3.63 5.14
N ALA A 184 -3.55 4.24 6.32
CA ALA A 184 -4.22 5.52 6.48
C ALA A 184 -3.57 6.63 5.65
N GLN A 185 -2.22 6.69 5.62
CA GLN A 185 -1.49 7.63 4.75
C GLN A 185 -1.80 7.40 3.26
N THR A 186 -1.93 6.15 2.83
CA THR A 186 -2.31 5.81 1.44
C THR A 186 -3.69 6.36 1.10
N LEU A 187 -4.66 6.25 2.01
CA LEU A 187 -6.00 6.79 1.81
C LEU A 187 -6.02 8.33 1.72
N LEU A 188 -5.23 9.01 2.56
CA LEU A 188 -5.10 10.46 2.50
C LEU A 188 -4.43 10.92 1.20
N LEU A 189 -3.43 10.19 0.71
CA LEU A 189 -2.85 10.44 -0.61
C LEU A 189 -3.87 10.19 -1.72
N ALA A 190 -4.69 9.14 -1.62
CA ALA A 190 -5.74 8.86 -2.59
C ALA A 190 -6.74 10.02 -2.69
N GLU A 191 -7.14 10.62 -1.55
CA GLU A 191 -7.98 11.82 -1.53
C GLU A 191 -7.28 13.01 -2.22
N LEU A 192 -6.02 13.25 -1.85
CA LEU A 192 -5.22 14.36 -2.37
C LEU A 192 -5.10 14.30 -3.89
N PHE A 193 -4.90 13.11 -4.45
CA PHE A 193 -4.75 12.90 -5.90
C PHE A 193 -6.07 12.57 -6.62
N GLY A 194 -7.22 12.60 -5.92
CA GLY A 194 -8.53 12.31 -6.51
C GLY A 194 -8.65 10.88 -7.06
N VAL A 195 -7.99 9.92 -6.41
CA VAL A 195 -7.93 8.52 -6.83
C VAL A 195 -9.25 7.82 -6.56
N LYS A 196 -9.82 7.18 -7.59
CA LYS A 196 -11.05 6.37 -7.46
C LYS A 196 -10.81 4.93 -7.00
N TYR A 197 -9.65 4.37 -7.32
CA TYR A 197 -9.32 2.97 -7.09
C TYR A 197 -7.90 2.81 -6.56
N ILE A 198 -7.75 2.04 -5.49
CA ILE A 198 -6.45 1.66 -4.95
C ILE A 198 -6.24 0.16 -5.17
N GLY A 199 -5.09 -0.24 -5.70
CA GLY A 199 -4.66 -1.64 -5.72
C GLY A 199 -3.77 -1.95 -4.53
N LEU A 200 -4.18 -2.83 -3.61
CA LEU A 200 -3.32 -3.36 -2.57
C LEU A 200 -2.58 -4.59 -3.10
N ILE A 201 -1.28 -4.44 -3.31
CA ILE A 201 -0.41 -5.53 -3.72
C ILE A 201 -0.13 -6.38 -2.48
N LYS A 202 -0.61 -7.63 -2.51
CA LYS A 202 -0.55 -8.57 -1.39
C LYS A 202 -0.06 -9.92 -1.87
N ARG A 203 0.51 -10.69 -0.95
CA ARG A 203 0.87 -12.09 -1.21
C ARG A 203 -0.38 -12.92 -1.52
N THR A 204 -1.48 -12.66 -0.81
CA THR A 204 -2.79 -13.29 -1.05
C THR A 204 -3.50 -12.73 -2.27
N ASP A 205 -4.35 -13.55 -2.90
CA ASP A 205 -5.15 -13.19 -4.07
C ASP A 205 -6.59 -12.75 -3.74
N GLY A 206 -6.90 -12.60 -2.45
CA GLY A 206 -8.18 -12.06 -2.02
C GLY A 206 -8.35 -12.03 -0.51
N ILE A 207 -9.62 -11.94 -0.12
CA ILE A 207 -10.06 -11.80 1.27
C ILE A 207 -10.70 -13.13 1.69
N TYR A 208 -10.30 -13.65 2.84
CA TYR A 208 -10.62 -15.01 3.26
C TYR A 208 -11.34 -15.06 4.61
N SER A 209 -12.03 -16.16 4.89
CA SER A 209 -12.64 -16.37 6.22
C SER A 209 -11.61 -16.69 7.29
N PHE A 210 -10.54 -17.40 6.92
CA PHE A 210 -9.32 -17.54 7.73
C PHE A 210 -8.09 -17.50 6.83
N ASP A 211 -6.90 -17.28 7.41
CA ASP A 211 -5.67 -17.09 6.62
C ASP A 211 -5.44 -18.29 5.67
N PRO A 212 -5.33 -18.06 4.35
CA PRO A 212 -5.16 -19.14 3.36
C PRO A 212 -3.79 -19.85 3.46
N LEU A 213 -2.82 -19.28 4.18
CA LEU A 213 -1.53 -19.89 4.52
C LEU A 213 -1.58 -20.70 5.83
N THR A 214 -2.71 -20.72 6.55
CA THR A 214 -2.85 -21.53 7.78
C THR A 214 -2.61 -23.00 7.46
N GLY A 215 -1.55 -23.58 8.06
CA GLY A 215 -1.16 -24.96 7.87
C GLY A 215 -0.32 -25.23 6.61
N PHE A 216 0.03 -24.19 5.85
CA PHE A 216 0.99 -24.28 4.76
C PHE A 216 2.41 -24.46 5.34
N VAL A 217 3.08 -25.52 4.93
CA VAL A 217 4.50 -25.74 5.24
C VAL A 217 5.18 -26.12 3.94
N ALA A 218 5.93 -25.17 3.38
CA ALA A 218 6.71 -25.40 2.17
C ALA A 218 7.59 -26.64 2.35
N ASN A 219 7.56 -27.56 1.37
CA ASN A 219 8.38 -28.77 1.31
C ASN A 219 8.14 -29.83 2.40
N SER A 220 7.07 -29.73 3.18
CA SER A 220 6.66 -30.85 4.05
C SER A 220 5.50 -31.60 3.40
N GLY A 221 5.47 -32.93 3.47
CA GLY A 221 4.37 -33.75 2.95
C GLY A 221 3.00 -33.50 3.61
N SER A 222 2.79 -32.38 4.31
CA SER A 222 1.53 -31.97 4.93
C SER A 222 0.55 -31.29 3.97
N GLN A 223 0.80 -31.32 2.66
CA GLN A 223 -0.05 -30.67 1.66
C GLN A 223 -1.51 -31.14 1.74
N GLU A 224 -1.76 -32.43 2.01
CA GLU A 224 -3.11 -32.96 2.20
C GLU A 224 -3.82 -32.33 3.41
N LYS A 225 -3.10 -32.15 4.53
CA LYS A 225 -3.66 -31.51 5.73
C LYS A 225 -3.99 -30.04 5.45
N TRP A 226 -3.10 -29.33 4.76
CA TRP A 226 -3.37 -27.96 4.35
C TRP A 226 -4.60 -27.88 3.43
N LEU A 227 -4.68 -28.73 2.40
CA LEU A 227 -5.82 -28.78 1.49
C LEU A 227 -7.13 -29.14 2.19
N ALA A 228 -7.09 -30.01 3.19
CA ALA A 228 -8.23 -30.35 4.02
C ALA A 228 -8.69 -29.14 4.85
N THR A 229 -7.76 -28.44 5.52
CA THR A 229 -8.06 -27.19 6.23
C THR A 229 -8.71 -26.17 5.30
N GLN A 230 -8.09 -25.92 4.15
CA GLN A 230 -8.55 -24.89 3.20
C GLN A 230 -9.88 -25.24 2.50
N SER A 231 -10.37 -26.48 2.61
CA SER A 231 -11.71 -26.87 2.11
C SER A 231 -12.85 -26.18 2.86
N HIS A 232 -12.59 -25.70 4.08
CA HIS A 232 -13.53 -24.93 4.89
C HIS A 232 -13.34 -23.42 4.76
N ASN A 233 -12.34 -22.97 3.98
CA ASN A 233 -12.08 -21.56 3.78
C ASN A 233 -13.05 -20.98 2.73
N THR A 234 -13.33 -19.69 2.84
CA THR A 234 -14.17 -18.95 1.90
C THR A 234 -13.37 -17.80 1.32
N LEU A 235 -13.26 -17.73 -0.02
CA LEU A 235 -12.78 -16.55 -0.73
C LEU A 235 -13.95 -15.59 -0.98
N PHE A 236 -13.89 -14.41 -0.39
CA PHE A 236 -14.89 -13.37 -0.57
C PHE A 236 -14.57 -12.54 -1.83
N GLY A 237 -15.52 -12.48 -2.76
CA GLY A 237 -15.38 -11.65 -3.97
C GLY A 237 -15.53 -10.15 -3.72
N ARG A 238 -16.23 -9.75 -2.66
CA ARG A 238 -16.39 -8.37 -2.20
C ARG A 238 -16.79 -8.36 -0.73
N VAL A 239 -16.27 -7.39 0.01
CA VAL A 239 -16.67 -7.06 1.38
C VAL A 239 -16.74 -5.54 1.50
N THR A 240 -17.57 -5.06 2.42
CA THR A 240 -17.63 -3.64 2.78
C THR A 240 -16.58 -3.30 3.84
N TYR A 241 -16.21 -2.03 3.95
CA TYR A 241 -15.30 -1.56 5.01
C TYR A 241 -15.85 -1.87 6.41
N ALA A 242 -17.18 -1.78 6.58
CA ALA A 242 -17.85 -2.06 7.85
C ALA A 242 -17.80 -3.54 8.23
N GLU A 243 -17.93 -4.45 7.26
CA GLU A 243 -17.76 -5.89 7.48
C GLU A 243 -16.30 -6.22 7.83
N LEU A 244 -15.33 -5.63 7.14
CA LEU A 244 -13.91 -5.77 7.48
C LEU A 244 -13.62 -5.28 8.90
N LEU A 245 -14.10 -4.09 9.27
CA LEU A 245 -13.87 -3.53 10.60
C LEU A 245 -14.46 -4.44 11.70
N LYS A 246 -15.61 -5.07 11.44
CA LYS A 246 -16.25 -6.02 12.35
C LYS A 246 -15.64 -7.42 12.34
N GLY A 247 -14.85 -7.75 11.32
CA GLY A 247 -14.37 -9.13 11.08
C GLY A 247 -15.49 -10.12 10.72
N LEU A 248 -16.63 -9.63 10.22
CA LEU A 248 -17.83 -10.44 9.98
C LEU A 248 -18.64 -9.90 8.81
N THR A 249 -18.99 -10.77 7.87
CA THR A 249 -19.93 -10.45 6.78
C THR A 249 -21.35 -10.26 7.30
N ALA A 250 -22.21 -9.61 6.51
CA ALA A 250 -23.64 -9.51 6.81
C ALA A 250 -24.34 -10.87 6.95
N ALA A 251 -23.79 -11.93 6.35
CA ALA A 251 -24.28 -13.30 6.46
C ALA A 251 -23.78 -14.05 7.71
N GLY A 252 -22.94 -13.42 8.53
CA GLY A 252 -22.37 -14.04 9.73
C GLY A 252 -21.14 -14.91 9.47
N HIS A 253 -20.54 -14.85 8.28
CA HIS A 253 -19.25 -15.50 8.02
C HIS A 253 -18.10 -14.64 8.54
N GLU A 254 -17.18 -15.24 9.28
CA GLU A 254 -15.96 -14.59 9.76
C GLU A 254 -15.10 -14.12 8.58
N ILE A 255 -14.42 -12.99 8.77
CA ILE A 255 -13.44 -12.45 7.83
C ILE A 255 -12.12 -12.36 8.57
N SER A 256 -11.12 -13.10 8.09
CA SER A 256 -9.78 -12.98 8.64
C SER A 256 -9.09 -11.76 8.07
N ARG A 257 -8.65 -10.93 9.01
CA ARG A 257 -7.67 -9.87 8.76
C ARG A 257 -6.34 -10.17 9.46
N THR A 258 -6.29 -11.30 10.16
CA THR A 258 -5.13 -11.78 10.88
C THR A 258 -4.14 -12.42 9.93
N GLY A 259 -2.86 -12.07 10.07
CA GLY A 259 -1.78 -12.80 9.43
C GLY A 259 -1.47 -14.11 10.17
N ALA A 260 -0.79 -15.02 9.47
CA ALA A 260 -0.68 -16.43 9.82
C ALA A 260 -0.16 -16.73 11.24
N HIS A 261 0.57 -15.80 11.88
CA HIS A 261 1.43 -16.17 13.01
C HIS A 261 1.50 -15.19 14.19
N ASP A 262 0.85 -14.02 14.16
CA ASP A 262 0.96 -13.07 15.29
C ASP A 262 -0.36 -12.55 15.87
N GLY A 263 -1.50 -12.95 15.31
CA GLY A 263 -2.84 -12.60 15.82
C GLY A 263 -3.23 -11.14 15.63
N ASN A 264 -2.43 -10.33 14.94
CA ASN A 264 -2.76 -8.93 14.66
C ASN A 264 -3.76 -8.86 13.49
N PRO A 265 -4.91 -8.15 13.57
CA PRO A 265 -5.85 -8.00 12.45
C PRO A 265 -5.43 -6.98 11.37
N ASP A 266 -4.25 -6.37 11.47
CA ASP A 266 -3.81 -5.31 10.53
C ASP A 266 -3.02 -5.84 9.31
N HIS A 267 -3.06 -7.13 9.00
CA HIS A 267 -2.27 -7.68 7.87
C HIS A 267 -2.88 -7.38 6.52
N LEU A 268 -4.20 -7.19 6.45
CA LEU A 268 -4.88 -6.81 5.22
C LEU A 268 -4.90 -5.28 5.03
N ILE A 269 -5.52 -4.59 5.98
CA ILE A 269 -5.63 -3.13 6.06
C ILE A 269 -5.85 -2.74 7.53
N THR A 270 -5.27 -1.63 7.99
CA THR A 270 -5.40 -1.18 9.39
C THR A 270 -6.81 -0.72 9.74
N ASP A 271 -7.18 -0.85 11.03
CA ASP A 271 -8.44 -0.31 11.56
C ASP A 271 -8.59 1.19 11.30
N ALA A 272 -7.54 1.98 11.49
CA ALA A 272 -7.57 3.41 11.25
C ALA A 272 -7.85 3.73 9.78
N ALA A 273 -7.26 2.99 8.84
CA ALA A 273 -7.58 3.14 7.42
C ALA A 273 -9.04 2.77 7.11
N LEU A 274 -9.57 1.69 7.69
CA LEU A 274 -10.98 1.30 7.52
C LEU A 274 -11.95 2.35 8.08
N GLN A 275 -11.60 2.99 9.19
CA GLN A 275 -12.38 4.09 9.78
C GLN A 275 -12.32 5.36 8.94
N LEU A 276 -11.19 5.64 8.28
CA LEU A 276 -11.05 6.77 7.36
C LEU A 276 -11.81 6.59 6.05
N PHE A 277 -11.84 5.37 5.52
CA PHE A 277 -12.35 5.05 4.18
C PHE A 277 -13.67 5.75 3.79
N PRO A 278 -14.72 5.79 4.63
CA PRO A 278 -15.99 6.42 4.28
C PRO A 278 -15.91 7.94 4.11
N GLY A 279 -14.90 8.57 4.71
CA GLY A 279 -14.64 10.01 4.63
C GLY A 279 -13.68 10.40 3.52
N ILE A 280 -13.13 9.45 2.76
CA ILE A 280 -12.22 9.72 1.64
C ILE A 280 -13.04 10.08 0.40
N TYR A 281 -12.97 11.34 0.00
CA TYR A 281 -13.74 11.81 -1.15
C TYR A 281 -13.28 11.15 -2.46
N GLY A 282 -14.22 10.62 -3.23
CA GLY A 282 -14.01 10.11 -4.58
C GLY A 282 -13.44 8.70 -4.66
N LEU A 283 -12.95 8.14 -3.55
CA LEU A 283 -12.49 6.75 -3.50
C LEU A 283 -13.69 5.79 -3.48
N GLU A 284 -13.77 4.91 -4.46
CA GLU A 284 -14.92 4.01 -4.63
C GLU A 284 -14.66 2.60 -4.08
N ARG A 285 -13.44 2.07 -4.28
CA ARG A 285 -13.07 0.72 -3.84
C ARG A 285 -11.57 0.53 -3.77
N ILE A 286 -11.20 -0.46 -2.97
CA ILE A 286 -9.85 -1.01 -2.87
C ILE A 286 -9.88 -2.42 -3.45
N CYS A 287 -8.91 -2.74 -4.31
CA CYS A 287 -8.80 -4.04 -4.97
C CYS A 287 -7.54 -4.77 -4.48
N ILE A 288 -7.63 -6.08 -4.25
CA ILE A 288 -6.44 -6.90 -4.00
C ILE A 288 -5.77 -7.21 -5.34
N VAL A 289 -4.46 -6.98 -5.42
CA VAL A 289 -3.62 -7.32 -6.56
C VAL A 289 -2.66 -8.43 -6.10
N PRO A 290 -2.86 -9.68 -6.53
CA PRO A 290 -2.01 -10.78 -6.11
C PRO A 290 -0.59 -10.62 -6.66
N PHE A 291 0.39 -10.73 -5.76
CA PHE A 291 1.81 -10.72 -6.08
C PHE A 291 2.37 -12.13 -6.31
N ALA A 292 1.96 -13.10 -5.49
CA ALA A 292 2.46 -14.48 -5.51
C ALA A 292 1.32 -15.48 -5.75
N SER A 293 0.51 -15.25 -6.79
CA SER A 293 -0.71 -16.05 -7.04
C SER A 293 -0.45 -17.55 -7.16
N SER A 294 0.73 -17.97 -7.63
CA SER A 294 1.10 -19.38 -7.84
C SER A 294 1.06 -20.23 -6.57
N GLU A 295 1.30 -19.64 -5.39
CA GLU A 295 1.26 -20.35 -4.10
C GLU A 295 -0.14 -20.94 -3.83
N PHE A 296 -1.19 -20.32 -4.36
CA PHE A 296 -2.58 -20.77 -4.19
C PHE A 296 -2.99 -21.82 -5.23
N TYR A 297 -2.13 -22.19 -6.17
CA TYR A 297 -2.39 -23.18 -7.21
C TYR A 297 -1.35 -24.31 -7.18
N PRO A 298 -1.34 -25.16 -6.14
CA PRO A 298 -0.38 -26.24 -6.06
C PRO A 298 -0.54 -27.22 -7.24
N PRO A 299 0.57 -27.75 -7.79
CA PRO A 299 0.51 -28.71 -8.87
C PRO A 299 -0.20 -30.00 -8.43
N GLY A 300 -0.97 -30.61 -9.35
CA GLY A 300 -1.39 -32.01 -9.19
C GLY A 300 -2.72 -32.30 -8.48
N LEU A 301 -3.61 -31.33 -8.28
CA LEU A 301 -4.87 -31.56 -7.55
C LEU A 301 -5.90 -32.43 -8.28
N VAL A 302 -5.99 -32.34 -9.62
CA VAL A 302 -6.86 -33.19 -10.46
C VAL A 302 -6.21 -33.33 -11.82
N ASN A 303 -5.80 -34.55 -12.20
CA ASN A 303 -5.21 -34.85 -13.52
C ASN A 303 -3.99 -33.99 -13.88
N GLY A 304 -3.18 -33.58 -12.90
CA GLY A 304 -2.00 -32.74 -13.13
C GLY A 304 -2.28 -31.24 -13.31
N VAL A 305 -3.54 -30.80 -13.34
CA VAL A 305 -3.90 -29.39 -13.54
C VAL A 305 -3.87 -28.62 -12.21
N PRO A 306 -3.10 -27.52 -12.10
CA PRO A 306 -3.12 -26.65 -10.93
C PRO A 306 -4.51 -26.05 -10.68
N ARG A 307 -5.00 -26.15 -9.45
CA ARG A 307 -6.29 -25.59 -9.03
C ARG A 307 -6.13 -24.76 -7.77
N HIS A 308 -6.95 -23.72 -7.67
CA HIS A 308 -6.97 -22.84 -6.52
C HIS A 308 -7.27 -23.64 -5.24
N VAL A 309 -6.49 -23.41 -4.18
CA VAL A 309 -6.54 -24.16 -2.92
C VAL A 309 -7.91 -24.08 -2.23
N VAL A 310 -8.52 -22.88 -2.20
CA VAL A 310 -9.88 -22.64 -1.69
C VAL A 310 -10.97 -22.90 -2.73
N THR A 311 -10.98 -22.17 -3.87
CA THR A 311 -12.13 -22.23 -4.80
C THR A 311 -12.18 -23.47 -5.69
N ARG A 312 -11.10 -24.26 -5.75
CA ARG A 312 -10.92 -25.43 -6.63
C ARG A 312 -11.04 -25.15 -8.12
N LYS A 313 -11.11 -23.88 -8.53
CA LYS A 313 -11.11 -23.46 -9.94
C LYS A 313 -9.69 -23.58 -10.51
N SER A 314 -9.57 -23.88 -11.80
CA SER A 314 -8.28 -23.84 -12.50
C SER A 314 -7.70 -22.43 -12.46
N LYS A 315 -6.36 -22.34 -12.51
CA LYS A 315 -5.69 -21.03 -12.66
C LYS A 315 -6.25 -20.34 -13.91
N PRO A 316 -6.81 -19.13 -13.80
CA PRO A 316 -7.12 -18.35 -14.99
C PRO A 316 -5.82 -18.15 -15.77
N ASP A 317 -5.89 -18.21 -17.10
CA ASP A 317 -4.71 -17.97 -17.93
C ASP A 317 -4.17 -16.57 -17.61
N ILE A 318 -2.85 -16.39 -17.50
CA ILE A 318 -2.26 -15.15 -16.95
C ILE A 318 -2.62 -13.92 -17.81
N SER A 319 -2.89 -14.15 -19.10
CA SER A 319 -3.48 -13.17 -20.02
C SER A 319 -4.80 -12.59 -19.49
N ASP A 320 -5.61 -13.37 -18.79
CA ASP A 320 -6.88 -12.94 -18.19
C ASP A 320 -6.71 -12.09 -16.93
N HIS A 321 -5.58 -12.16 -16.19
CA HIS A 321 -5.34 -11.28 -15.03
C HIS A 321 -4.88 -9.89 -15.43
N GLN A 322 -4.05 -9.77 -16.47
CA GLN A 322 -3.74 -8.48 -17.11
C GLN A 322 -5.01 -7.88 -17.74
N ILE A 323 -5.84 -8.72 -18.37
CA ILE A 323 -7.16 -8.33 -18.87
C ILE A 323 -8.14 -8.02 -17.72
N TRP A 324 -8.00 -8.60 -16.53
CA TRP A 324 -8.89 -8.33 -15.38
C TRP A 324 -8.58 -6.97 -14.76
N ALA A 325 -7.30 -6.64 -14.53
CA ALA A 325 -6.90 -5.30 -14.10
C ALA A 325 -7.33 -4.26 -15.14
N LYS A 326 -7.09 -4.56 -16.43
CA LYS A 326 -7.53 -3.73 -17.57
C LYS A 326 -9.06 -3.58 -17.62
N ARG A 327 -9.84 -4.66 -17.55
CA ARG A 327 -11.32 -4.63 -17.64
C ARG A 327 -11.97 -4.03 -16.40
N LYS A 328 -11.46 -4.27 -15.18
CA LYS A 328 -12.03 -3.71 -13.95
C LYS A 328 -11.71 -2.23 -13.78
N MET A 329 -10.54 -1.78 -14.24
CA MET A 329 -10.16 -0.36 -14.21
C MET A 329 -10.70 0.43 -15.41
N MET A 330 -10.99 -0.20 -16.56
CA MET A 330 -11.58 0.45 -17.75
C MET A 330 -13.11 0.34 -17.87
N ALA A 331 -13.79 -0.52 -17.10
CA ALA A 331 -15.26 -0.62 -17.11
C ALA A 331 -15.95 0.39 -16.17
N ALA A 332 -15.30 1.52 -15.89
CA ALA A 332 -15.80 2.69 -15.15
C ALA A 332 -15.51 3.95 -15.96
#